data_AF-A0A7R9Z9E3-F1
#
_entry.id   AF-A0A7R9Z9E3-F1
#
_cell.length_a   1.000
_cell.length_b   1.000
_cell.length_c   1.000
_cell.angle_alpha   90.00
_cell.angle_beta   90.00
_cell.angle_gamma   90.00
#
_symmetry.space_group_name_H-M   'P 1'
#
loop_
_entity.id
_entity.type
_entity.pdbx_description
1 polymer ?
#
loop_
_entity_poly.entity_id
_entity_poly.type
_entity_poly.pdbx_seq_one_letter_code
_entity_poly.pdbx_strand_id
1 'polypeptide(L)'
;AYLWVGRTSGRGAGTVGASGLGDDDGEDGDNTNPLAGGDSVGPSVKFHLSNVHTMDELRLTGNCMKGSRPVLSFDSAFEEHDHLRVIKALFVEVFGTPRGHPKSKPFVDRVMAFYWADNKIWVRNYQILLSAPETAAEASANRRSSPGHDDPRTSSLVEVGPRFVLDPIRIFRGSFGGQTLYVNRNFVPPNEVRAAEKARQGNAFEGRVDQKRRREERKARVEEEMPEDPLADVFE
;
A
#
# COMPACT_ATOMS: atom_id res chain seq x y z
N ALA A 1 -6.97 -3.64 2.42
CA ALA A 1 -6.70 -5.09 2.26
C ALA A 1 -5.34 -5.40 2.88
N TYR A 2 -5.06 -6.63 3.30
CA TYR A 2 -3.73 -6.99 3.83
C TYR A 2 -2.96 -7.86 2.84
N LEU A 3 -1.67 -7.60 2.69
CA LEU A 3 -0.75 -8.37 1.85
C LEU A 3 0.40 -8.87 2.72
N TRP A 4 0.63 -10.19 2.69
CA TRP A 4 1.80 -10.77 3.33
C TRP A 4 2.84 -11.16 2.29
N VAL A 5 4.09 -10.81 2.56
CA VAL A 5 5.23 -11.12 1.70
C VAL A 5 6.33 -11.75 2.55
N GLY A 6 6.78 -12.94 2.20
CA GLY A 6 7.83 -13.61 2.97
C GLY A 6 8.50 -14.74 2.21
N ARG A 7 9.68 -15.12 2.70
CA ARG A 7 10.37 -16.32 2.24
C ARG A 7 9.66 -17.57 2.75
N THR A 8 9.60 -18.61 1.94
CA THR A 8 9.16 -19.95 2.36
C THR A 8 10.25 -20.97 2.07
N SER A 9 10.37 -21.97 2.94
CA SER A 9 11.36 -23.04 2.78
C SER A 9 10.87 -24.08 1.77
N GLY A 10 11.06 -23.82 0.48
CA GLY A 10 10.97 -24.84 -0.57
C GLY A 10 12.35 -25.42 -0.87
N ARG A 11 12.55 -26.73 -0.70
CA ARG A 11 13.73 -27.43 -1.26
C ARG A 11 13.71 -27.27 -2.78
N GLY A 12 14.43 -26.29 -3.28
CA GLY A 12 14.50 -25.95 -4.70
C GLY A 12 14.26 -24.46 -4.91
N ALA A 13 15.34 -23.69 -4.95
CA ALA A 13 15.45 -22.34 -5.50
C ALA A 13 14.18 -21.44 -5.45
N GLY A 14 14.10 -20.55 -4.45
CA GLY A 14 13.46 -19.24 -4.60
C GLY A 14 11.94 -19.22 -4.77
N THR A 15 11.18 -20.10 -4.10
CA THR A 15 9.73 -19.94 -4.02
C THR A 15 9.38 -18.94 -2.93
N VAL A 16 8.99 -17.73 -3.34
CA VAL A 16 8.37 -16.70 -2.49
C VAL A 16 6.85 -16.83 -2.63
N GLY A 17 6.16 -17.04 -1.51
CA GLY A 17 4.70 -17.15 -1.47
C GLY A 17 4.05 -15.79 -1.18
N ALA A 18 3.06 -15.40 -1.99
CA ALA A 18 2.11 -14.36 -1.65
C ALA A 18 0.77 -15.05 -1.39
N SER A 19 0.39 -15.24 -0.12
CA SER A 19 -0.91 -15.80 0.24
C SER A 19 -1.97 -14.70 0.27
N GLY A 20 -3.13 -14.97 -0.34
CA GLY A 20 -4.24 -14.05 -0.48
C GLY A 20 -5.02 -13.77 0.80
N LEU A 21 -5.76 -12.65 0.74
CA LEU A 21 -6.75 -12.07 1.65
C LEU A 21 -7.31 -13.02 2.72
N GLY A 22 -6.94 -12.78 3.97
CA GLY A 22 -7.60 -13.29 5.17
C GLY A 22 -7.75 -12.17 6.20
N ASP A 23 -8.97 -11.98 6.69
CA ASP A 23 -9.28 -11.16 7.85
C ASP A 23 -9.01 -12.01 9.10
N ASP A 24 -7.86 -11.82 9.74
CA ASP A 24 -7.55 -12.45 11.03
C ASP A 24 -6.89 -11.41 11.95
N ASP A 25 -7.70 -10.94 12.89
CA ASP A 25 -7.33 -10.12 14.03
C ASP A 25 -7.20 -11.07 15.23
N GLY A 26 -6.03 -11.66 15.43
CA GLY A 26 -5.73 -12.59 16.53
C GLY A 26 -4.81 -11.98 17.59
N GLU A 27 -5.31 -11.94 18.83
CA GLU A 27 -4.65 -11.51 20.07
C GLU A 27 -3.44 -12.38 20.47
N ASP A 28 -2.57 -11.77 21.29
CA ASP A 28 -1.32 -12.29 21.83
C ASP A 28 -1.48 -13.63 22.57
N GLY A 29 -0.68 -14.63 22.18
CA GLY A 29 -0.53 -15.90 22.87
C GLY A 29 0.93 -16.31 22.93
N ASP A 30 1.59 -16.01 24.05
CA ASP A 30 2.86 -16.61 24.44
C ASP A 30 2.65 -18.11 24.71
N ASN A 31 3.30 -18.97 23.93
CA ASN A 31 3.46 -20.37 24.33
C ASN A 31 4.78 -20.92 23.79
N THR A 32 5.72 -21.08 24.72
CA THR A 32 7.00 -21.76 24.51
C THR A 32 6.79 -23.25 24.22
N ASN A 33 7.38 -23.75 23.14
CA ASN A 33 7.68 -25.17 22.98
C ASN A 33 9.11 -25.34 22.43
N PRO A 34 10.04 -25.95 23.18
CA PRO A 34 11.37 -26.28 22.70
C PRO A 34 11.36 -27.69 22.06
N LEU A 35 12.11 -27.85 20.95
CA LEU A 35 12.48 -29.09 20.25
C LEU A 35 11.50 -29.66 19.20
N ALA A 36 11.60 -29.18 17.96
CA ALA A 36 11.52 -29.98 16.73
C ALA A 36 12.09 -29.19 15.53
N GLY A 37 13.08 -29.77 14.85
CA GLY A 37 13.98 -29.10 13.90
C GLY A 37 13.38 -28.68 12.56
N GLY A 38 13.98 -27.63 11.99
CA GLY A 38 13.75 -27.10 10.65
C GLY A 38 13.69 -25.58 10.70
N ASP A 39 14.85 -24.93 10.57
CA ASP A 39 14.97 -23.46 10.61
C ASP A 39 13.91 -22.79 9.71
N SER A 40 12.94 -22.13 10.34
CA SER A 40 11.89 -21.40 9.65
C SER A 40 12.52 -20.21 8.89
N VAL A 41 12.76 -20.36 7.59
CA VAL A 41 13.42 -19.30 6.81
C VAL A 41 12.45 -18.13 6.63
N GLY A 42 12.57 -17.11 7.48
CA GLY A 42 12.07 -15.76 7.23
C GLY A 42 13.15 -14.86 6.62
N PRO A 43 12.91 -13.54 6.45
CA PRO A 43 11.85 -12.74 7.06
C PRO A 43 10.53 -12.72 6.29
N SER A 44 9.48 -12.23 6.95
CA SER A 44 8.19 -11.91 6.33
C SER A 44 7.67 -10.56 6.79
N VAL A 45 6.82 -9.93 5.98
CA VAL A 45 6.29 -8.59 6.20
C VAL A 45 4.79 -8.57 5.92
N LYS A 46 4.03 -7.99 6.85
CA LYS A 46 2.60 -7.70 6.69
C LYS A 46 2.45 -6.25 6.24
N PHE A 47 1.81 -6.04 5.10
CA PHE A 47 1.47 -4.73 4.54
C PHE A 47 -0.04 -4.51 4.56
N HIS A 48 -0.44 -3.26 4.77
CA HIS A 48 -1.77 -2.80 4.39
C HIS A 48 -1.72 -2.22 2.98
N LEU A 49 -2.56 -2.78 2.11
CA LEU A 49 -2.71 -2.39 0.72
C LEU A 49 -3.85 -1.38 0.57
N SER A 50 -3.54 -0.23 -0.01
CA SER A 50 -4.49 0.84 -0.34
C SER A 50 -4.27 1.37 -1.76
N ASN A 51 -5.23 2.17 -2.26
CA ASN A 51 -5.17 2.86 -3.55
C ASN A 51 -4.81 1.93 -4.72
N VAL A 52 -5.51 0.80 -4.82
CA VAL A 52 -5.29 -0.18 -5.89
C VAL A 52 -5.99 0.31 -7.17
N HIS A 53 -5.20 0.52 -8.20
CA HIS A 53 -5.59 0.93 -9.54
C HIS A 53 -5.19 -0.18 -10.51
N THR A 54 -6.16 -0.74 -11.22
CA THR A 54 -5.96 -1.88 -12.14
C THR A 54 -5.51 -1.40 -13.51
N MET A 55 -5.00 -2.32 -14.36
CA MET A 55 -4.58 -1.99 -15.72
C MET A 55 -5.73 -1.50 -16.64
N ASP A 56 -6.98 -1.71 -16.25
CA ASP A 56 -8.17 -1.30 -17.01
C ASP A 56 -8.55 0.18 -16.78
N GLU A 57 -7.79 0.90 -15.96
CA GLU A 57 -8.05 2.31 -15.69
C GLU A 57 -7.63 3.17 -16.89
N LEU A 58 -8.54 4.06 -17.33
CA LEU A 58 -8.44 4.83 -18.58
C LEU A 58 -7.12 5.61 -18.78
N ARG A 59 -6.41 5.94 -17.70
CA ARG A 59 -5.16 6.71 -17.74
C ARG A 59 -3.90 5.87 -17.88
N LEU A 60 -4.01 4.55 -17.80
CA LEU A 60 -2.89 3.62 -17.87
C LEU A 60 -2.83 3.00 -19.27
N THR A 61 -2.24 3.74 -20.20
CA THR A 61 -2.22 3.39 -21.64
C THR A 61 -1.06 2.51 -22.06
N GLY A 62 -0.13 2.21 -21.15
CA GLY A 62 1.03 1.38 -21.44
C GLY A 62 0.67 -0.10 -21.60
N ASN A 63 1.49 -0.83 -22.36
CA ASN A 63 1.39 -2.28 -22.49
C ASN A 63 2.77 -2.91 -22.36
N CYS A 64 2.91 -4.06 -21.70
CA CYS A 64 4.20 -4.72 -21.60
C CYS A 64 4.10 -6.22 -21.86
N MET A 65 5.15 -6.78 -22.46
CA MET A 65 5.21 -8.20 -22.77
C MET A 65 5.07 -9.06 -21.50
N LYS A 66 4.12 -9.99 -21.51
CA LYS A 66 4.02 -11.03 -20.47
C LYS A 66 5.31 -11.86 -20.45
N GLY A 67 5.91 -11.96 -19.26
CA GLY A 67 7.18 -12.67 -19.05
C GLY A 67 8.43 -11.83 -19.34
N SER A 68 8.30 -10.54 -19.68
CA SER A 68 9.45 -9.62 -19.66
C SER A 68 10.00 -9.48 -18.24
N ARG A 69 11.32 -9.30 -18.15
CA ARG A 69 12.03 -9.16 -16.87
C ARG A 69 11.97 -7.70 -16.46
N PRO A 70 11.29 -7.33 -15.37
CA PRO A 70 11.18 -5.93 -14.95
C PRO A 70 12.53 -5.43 -14.43
N VAL A 71 12.84 -4.17 -14.73
CA VAL A 71 13.84 -3.41 -13.97
C VAL A 71 13.18 -2.95 -12.69
N LEU A 72 13.80 -3.25 -11.54
CA LEU A 72 13.31 -2.78 -10.25
C LEU A 72 14.04 -1.48 -9.90
N SER A 73 13.29 -0.40 -9.76
CA SER A 73 13.82 0.90 -9.35
C SER A 73 13.37 1.20 -7.91
N PHE A 74 14.32 1.51 -7.04
CA PHE A 74 14.06 1.82 -5.63
C PHE A 74 14.52 3.23 -5.32
N ASP A 75 13.71 3.95 -4.55
CA ASP A 75 14.09 5.22 -3.98
C ASP A 75 15.31 5.10 -3.06
N SER A 76 16.08 6.18 -2.94
CA SER A 76 17.21 6.33 -2.03
C SER A 76 16.85 6.06 -0.56
N ALA A 77 15.62 6.41 -0.15
CA ALA A 77 15.11 6.16 1.20
C ALA A 77 15.16 4.67 1.61
N PHE A 78 15.13 3.74 0.64
CA PHE A 78 15.26 2.31 0.92
C PHE A 78 16.63 1.90 1.46
N GLU A 79 17.66 2.74 1.29
CA GLU A 79 18.99 2.54 1.91
C GLU A 79 19.15 3.30 3.23
N GLU A 80 18.32 4.32 3.47
CA GLU A 80 18.39 5.15 4.68
C GLU A 80 17.76 4.46 5.90
N HIS A 81 16.66 3.73 5.70
CA HIS A 81 15.93 3.09 6.81
C HIS A 81 16.11 1.57 6.83
N ASP A 82 16.53 1.01 7.97
CA ASP A 82 16.82 -0.43 8.13
C ASP A 82 15.65 -1.34 7.77
N HIS A 83 14.43 -0.98 8.17
CA HIS A 83 13.23 -1.75 7.85
C HIS A 83 12.93 -1.75 6.34
N LEU A 84 13.24 -0.65 5.63
CA LEU A 84 13.08 -0.57 4.18
C LEU A 84 14.16 -1.38 3.46
N ARG A 85 15.38 -1.48 3.98
CA ARG A 85 16.44 -2.34 3.41
C ARG A 85 16.03 -3.81 3.38
N VAL A 86 15.40 -4.29 4.46
CA VAL A 86 14.84 -5.66 4.52
C VAL A 86 13.71 -5.83 3.49
N ILE A 87 12.82 -4.85 3.40
CA ILE A 87 11.72 -4.86 2.42
C ILE A 87 12.24 -4.85 0.98
N LYS A 88 13.27 -4.04 0.68
CA LYS A 88 13.95 -4.00 -0.63
C LYS A 88 14.47 -5.37 -1.01
N ALA A 89 15.19 -6.05 -0.10
CA ALA A 89 15.72 -7.39 -0.35
C ALA A 89 14.60 -8.40 -0.67
N LEU A 90 13.48 -8.35 0.06
CA LEU A 90 12.31 -9.19 -0.21
C LEU A 90 11.65 -8.85 -1.56
N PHE A 91 11.50 -7.57 -1.89
CA PHE A 91 10.90 -7.15 -3.16
C PHE A 91 11.74 -7.53 -4.37
N VAL A 92 13.08 -7.51 -4.25
CA VAL A 92 13.97 -8.00 -5.31
C VAL A 92 13.74 -9.48 -5.58
N GLU A 93 13.47 -10.29 -4.56
CA GLU A 93 13.19 -11.72 -4.74
C GLU A 93 11.78 -11.97 -5.28
N VAL A 94 10.78 -11.23 -4.80
CA VAL A 94 9.36 -11.41 -5.16
C VAL A 94 9.03 -10.88 -6.55
N PHE A 95 9.49 -9.67 -6.85
CA PHE A 95 9.19 -9.00 -8.13
C PHE A 95 10.30 -9.17 -9.15
N GLY A 96 11.48 -9.64 -8.74
CA GLY A 96 12.56 -10.00 -9.64
C GLY A 96 12.26 -11.28 -10.42
N THR A 97 12.88 -11.42 -11.58
CA THR A 97 12.81 -12.66 -12.36
C THR A 97 14.14 -13.41 -12.22
N PRO A 98 14.14 -14.66 -11.68
CA PRO A 98 15.36 -15.43 -11.55
C PRO A 98 15.96 -15.74 -12.91
N ARG A 99 17.29 -15.89 -12.94
CA ARG A 99 18.03 -16.16 -14.17
C ARG A 99 17.62 -17.51 -14.74
N GLY A 100 17.25 -17.56 -16.02
CA GLY A 100 16.87 -18.80 -16.69
C GLY A 100 15.46 -19.30 -16.37
N HIS A 101 14.59 -18.47 -15.80
CA HIS A 101 13.20 -18.86 -15.57
C HIS A 101 12.55 -19.28 -16.92
N PRO A 102 11.90 -20.46 -17.02
CA PRO A 102 11.47 -21.04 -18.29
C PRO A 102 10.44 -20.20 -19.04
N LYS A 103 9.70 -19.34 -18.32
CA LYS A 103 8.72 -18.40 -18.90
C LYS A 103 9.26 -16.98 -19.09
N SER A 104 10.55 -16.75 -18.79
CA SER A 104 11.16 -15.44 -18.96
C SER A 104 11.51 -15.18 -20.42
N LYS A 105 11.22 -13.97 -20.88
CA LYS A 105 11.66 -13.48 -22.19
C LYS A 105 12.96 -12.70 -22.02
N PRO A 106 13.84 -12.69 -23.04
CA PRO A 106 15.13 -12.01 -22.95
C PRO A 106 15.01 -10.47 -22.93
N PHE A 107 13.85 -9.92 -23.32
CA PHE A 107 13.63 -8.49 -23.45
C PHE A 107 13.24 -7.81 -22.14
N VAL A 108 13.76 -6.59 -21.97
CA VAL A 108 13.42 -5.67 -20.89
C VAL A 108 12.49 -4.60 -21.47
N ASP A 109 11.26 -4.58 -20.99
CA ASP A 109 10.17 -3.78 -21.57
C ASP A 109 9.45 -2.95 -20.49
N ARG A 110 9.71 -3.23 -19.22
CA ARG A 110 9.03 -2.57 -18.10
C ARG A 110 9.97 -2.26 -16.94
N VAL A 111 9.61 -1.21 -16.22
CA VAL A 111 10.19 -0.82 -14.93
C VAL A 111 9.11 -0.90 -13.87
N MET A 112 9.40 -1.58 -12.76
CA MET A 112 8.59 -1.50 -11.55
C MET A 112 9.34 -0.60 -10.56
N ALA A 113 8.73 0.52 -10.20
CA ALA A 113 9.31 1.54 -9.35
C ALA A 113 8.66 1.55 -7.97
N PHE A 114 9.49 1.65 -6.95
CA PHE A 114 9.12 1.73 -5.53
C PHE A 114 9.56 3.08 -4.98
N TYR A 115 8.60 3.95 -4.70
CA TYR A 115 8.83 5.28 -4.11
C TYR A 115 8.47 5.29 -2.63
N TRP A 116 9.23 6.04 -1.83
CA TRP A 116 8.91 6.24 -0.42
C TRP A 116 8.33 7.64 -0.22
N ALA A 117 7.06 7.72 0.17
CA ALA A 117 6.39 8.98 0.45
C ALA A 117 5.28 8.78 1.49
N ASP A 118 5.12 9.75 2.39
CA ASP A 118 4.12 9.74 3.47
C ASP A 118 4.19 8.49 4.37
N ASN A 119 5.41 8.00 4.63
CA ASN A 119 5.68 6.75 5.34
C ASN A 119 5.04 5.51 4.71
N LYS A 120 4.79 5.56 3.39
CA LYS A 120 4.22 4.46 2.61
C LYS A 120 5.06 4.22 1.36
N ILE A 121 4.98 2.99 0.87
CA ILE A 121 5.64 2.57 -0.35
C ILE A 121 4.64 2.67 -1.50
N TRP A 122 4.93 3.53 -2.47
CA TRP A 122 4.13 3.67 -3.68
C TRP A 122 4.73 2.80 -4.77
N VAL A 123 3.95 1.86 -5.29
CA VAL A 123 4.36 0.95 -6.36
C VAL A 123 3.74 1.39 -7.66
N ARG A 124 4.59 1.59 -8.67
CA ARG A 124 4.18 1.98 -10.03
C ARG A 124 4.87 1.12 -11.08
N ASN A 125 4.17 0.90 -12.19
CA ASN A 125 4.64 0.09 -13.31
C ASN A 125 4.64 0.92 -14.59
N TYR A 126 5.81 1.00 -15.22
CA TYR A 126 6.06 1.76 -16.44
C TYR A 126 6.51 0.82 -17.56
N GLN A 127 6.01 1.07 -18.77
CA GLN A 127 6.56 0.54 -20.01
C GLN A 127 7.73 1.42 -20.45
N ILE A 128 8.78 0.81 -20.97
CA ILE A 128 9.91 1.50 -21.59
C ILE A 128 9.60 1.66 -23.08
N LEU A 129 9.40 2.89 -23.53
CA LEU A 129 9.32 3.22 -24.95
C LEU A 129 10.68 3.70 -25.43
N LEU A 130 11.25 3.00 -26.41
CA LEU A 130 12.44 3.43 -27.11
C LEU A 130 11.99 4.16 -28.37
N SER A 131 12.32 5.45 -28.50
CA SER A 131 12.19 6.17 -29.76
C SER A 131 13.14 5.55 -30.78
N ALA A 132 12.58 4.85 -31.76
CA ALA A 132 13.34 4.39 -32.92
C ALA A 132 13.56 5.59 -33.86
N PRO A 133 14.75 5.76 -34.45
CA PRO A 133 14.92 6.74 -35.53
C PRO A 133 14.11 6.28 -36.74
N GLU A 134 13.21 7.12 -37.24
CA GLU A 134 12.31 6.78 -38.36
C GLU A 134 13.06 6.74 -39.71
N THR A 135 14.27 7.31 -39.78
CA THR A 135 15.01 7.45 -41.04
C THR A 135 16.40 6.83 -40.98
N ALA A 136 16.78 6.07 -42.02
CA ALA A 136 18.11 5.46 -42.15
C ALA A 136 19.27 6.49 -42.14
N ALA A 137 18.99 7.75 -42.52
CA ALA A 137 19.94 8.86 -42.46
C ALA A 137 20.31 9.22 -41.00
N GLU A 138 19.32 9.26 -40.11
CA GLU A 138 19.49 9.57 -38.68
C GLU A 138 20.23 8.45 -37.94
N ALA A 139 20.04 7.20 -38.35
CA ALA A 139 20.80 6.05 -37.84
C ALA A 139 22.30 6.10 -38.20
N SER A 140 22.69 6.79 -39.27
CA SER A 140 24.07 6.87 -39.76
C SER A 140 24.83 8.12 -39.28
N ALA A 141 24.12 9.23 -39.04
CA ALA A 141 24.68 10.43 -38.41
C ALA A 141 25.12 10.16 -36.95
N ASN A 142 24.49 9.19 -36.30
CA ASN A 142 24.64 8.88 -34.88
C ASN A 142 25.88 8.03 -34.51
N ARG A 143 26.77 7.73 -35.47
CA ARG A 143 28.06 7.05 -35.19
C ARG A 143 29.23 8.01 -34.99
N ARG A 144 28.99 9.33 -35.09
CA ARG A 144 30.03 10.37 -35.05
C ARG A 144 29.93 11.33 -33.86
N SER A 145 29.05 11.06 -32.90
CA SER A 145 28.94 11.84 -31.66
C SER A 145 29.94 11.31 -30.63
N SER A 146 30.84 12.20 -30.19
CA SER A 146 31.89 11.94 -29.20
C SER A 146 31.32 11.46 -27.85
N PRO A 147 32.07 10.65 -27.08
CA PRO A 147 31.63 10.17 -25.77
C PRO A 147 31.65 11.32 -24.75
N GLY A 148 30.47 11.89 -24.44
CA GLY A 148 30.35 12.93 -23.42
C GLY A 148 29.23 13.96 -23.61
N HIS A 149 28.34 13.79 -24.59
CA HIS A 149 27.17 14.64 -24.76
C HIS A 149 25.90 13.79 -24.64
N ASP A 150 24.90 14.28 -23.90
CA ASP A 150 23.61 13.64 -23.65
C ASP A 150 22.82 13.39 -24.96
N ASP A 151 23.18 12.35 -25.70
CA ASP A 151 22.30 11.75 -26.70
C ASP A 151 22.30 10.22 -26.59
N PRO A 152 21.33 9.68 -25.84
CA PRO A 152 20.99 8.29 -25.94
C PRO A 152 19.47 8.15 -26.07
N ARG A 153 18.91 8.14 -27.29
CA ARG A 153 17.57 7.57 -27.60
C ARG A 153 16.52 7.93 -26.54
N THR A 154 15.89 9.10 -26.62
CA THR A 154 14.88 9.59 -25.65
C THR A 154 13.87 8.51 -25.22
N SER A 155 14.21 7.75 -24.18
CA SER A 155 13.39 6.64 -23.72
C SER A 155 12.29 7.22 -22.85
N SER A 156 11.06 7.24 -23.35
CA SER A 156 9.92 7.70 -22.57
C SER A 156 9.33 6.55 -21.76
N LEU A 157 8.70 6.89 -20.64
CA LEU A 157 8.04 5.92 -19.77
C LEU A 157 6.53 6.17 -19.82
N VAL A 158 5.77 5.11 -20.06
CA VAL A 158 4.29 5.17 -20.07
C VAL A 158 3.75 4.29 -18.96
N GLU A 159 2.80 4.79 -18.18
CA GLU A 159 2.20 4.02 -17.07
C GLU A 159 1.30 2.90 -17.60
N VAL A 160 1.51 1.67 -17.10
CA VAL A 160 0.77 0.45 -17.47
C VAL A 160 -0.20 0.01 -16.37
N GLY A 161 0.24 0.11 -15.11
CA GLY A 161 -0.44 -0.50 -13.96
C GLY A 161 -0.04 -1.95 -13.68
N PRO A 162 -0.54 -2.55 -12.58
CA PRO A 162 -1.35 -1.90 -11.55
C PRO A 162 -0.53 -0.90 -10.72
N ARG A 163 -1.20 0.10 -10.13
CA ARG A 163 -0.63 1.02 -9.14
C ARG A 163 -1.26 0.71 -7.79
N PHE A 164 -0.45 0.70 -6.75
CA PHE A 164 -0.95 0.50 -5.39
C PHE A 164 0.02 1.07 -4.36
N VAL A 165 -0.48 1.25 -3.15
CA VAL A 165 0.28 1.75 -2.01
C VAL A 165 0.36 0.67 -0.96
N LEU A 166 1.57 0.42 -0.47
CA LEU A 166 1.86 -0.51 0.61
C LEU A 166 2.27 0.27 1.85
N ASP A 167 1.56 0.05 2.94
CA ASP A 167 1.87 0.57 4.25
C ASP A 167 2.41 -0.58 5.13
N PRO A 168 3.71 -0.58 5.48
CA PRO A 168 4.29 -1.66 6.28
C PRO A 168 3.70 -1.64 7.69
N ILE A 169 3.15 -2.76 8.15
CA ILE A 169 2.57 -2.89 9.50
C ILE A 169 3.61 -3.49 10.45
N ARG A 170 4.08 -4.70 10.14
CA ARG A 170 5.02 -5.47 10.96
C ARG A 170 5.96 -6.32 10.11
N ILE A 171 7.19 -6.49 10.58
CA ILE A 171 8.20 -7.39 10.03
C ILE A 171 8.46 -8.49 11.04
N PHE A 172 8.42 -9.74 10.60
CA PHE A 172 8.68 -10.92 11.41
C PHE A 172 9.99 -11.59 10.99
N ARG A 173 10.68 -12.16 11.97
CA ARG A 173 11.93 -12.91 11.76
C ARG A 173 11.69 -14.21 10.97
N GLY A 174 10.56 -14.88 11.19
CA GLY A 174 10.21 -16.14 10.55
C GLY A 174 9.33 -15.97 9.30
N SER A 175 8.93 -17.11 8.73
CA SER A 175 7.98 -17.17 7.62
C SER A 175 6.55 -17.00 8.16
N PHE A 176 5.93 -15.86 7.89
CA PHE A 176 4.57 -15.48 8.32
C PHE A 176 4.32 -15.56 9.85
N GLY A 177 5.38 -15.45 10.65
CA GLY A 177 5.29 -15.54 12.10
C GLY A 177 6.66 -15.47 12.79
N GLY A 178 6.68 -15.71 14.09
CA GLY A 178 7.87 -15.60 14.94
C GLY A 178 8.08 -14.19 15.50
N GLN A 179 9.27 -13.93 16.04
CA GLN A 179 9.57 -12.66 16.71
C GLN A 179 9.41 -11.46 15.77
N THR A 180 8.68 -10.44 16.24
CA THR A 180 8.51 -9.17 15.54
C THR A 180 9.79 -8.34 15.61
N LEU A 181 10.36 -8.03 14.44
CA LEU A 181 11.58 -7.23 14.30
C LEU A 181 11.27 -5.73 14.17
N TYR A 182 10.12 -5.39 13.58
CA TYR A 182 9.71 -4.01 13.37
C TYR A 182 8.19 -3.89 13.47
N VAL A 183 7.73 -2.79 14.09
CA VAL A 183 6.32 -2.40 14.16
C VAL A 183 6.22 -0.93 13.74
N ASN A 184 5.38 -0.64 12.76
CA ASN A 184 5.08 0.72 12.37
C ASN A 184 4.12 1.35 13.39
N ARG A 185 4.60 2.35 14.13
CA ARG A 185 3.80 3.08 15.13
C ARG A 185 2.78 4.03 14.51
N ASN A 186 2.98 4.43 13.26
CA ASN A 186 2.13 5.39 12.56
C ASN A 186 0.97 4.70 11.82
N PHE A 187 0.96 3.36 11.79
CA PHE A 187 -0.09 2.60 11.13
C PHE A 187 -1.34 2.55 12.00
N VAL A 188 -2.45 3.11 11.48
CA VAL A 188 -3.78 2.96 12.07
C VAL A 188 -4.60 2.00 11.21
N PRO A 189 -5.09 0.89 11.77
CA PRO A 189 -5.96 -0.03 11.06
C PRO A 189 -7.23 0.66 10.53
N PRO A 190 -7.69 0.36 9.30
CA PRO A 190 -8.92 0.94 8.77
C PRO A 190 -10.16 0.67 9.62
N ASN A 191 -10.19 -0.47 10.33
CA ASN A 191 -11.28 -0.84 11.23
C ASN A 191 -11.40 0.16 12.39
N GLU A 192 -10.27 0.61 12.93
CA GLU A 192 -10.21 1.61 13.99
C GLU A 192 -10.67 2.99 13.48
N VAL A 193 -10.26 3.38 12.27
CA VAL A 193 -10.74 4.62 11.63
C VAL A 193 -12.26 4.60 11.45
N ARG A 194 -12.83 3.50 10.96
CA ARG A 194 -14.28 3.34 10.82
C ARG A 194 -15.01 3.35 12.17
N ALA A 195 -14.42 2.71 13.18
CA ALA A 195 -15.00 2.70 14.54
C ALA A 195 -14.99 4.10 15.15
N ALA A 196 -13.90 4.85 15.02
CA ALA A 196 -13.78 6.23 15.49
C ALA A 196 -14.77 7.15 14.76
N GLU A 197 -14.93 6.99 13.45
CA GLU A 197 -15.91 7.76 12.68
C GLU A 197 -17.35 7.46 13.12
N LYS A 198 -17.69 6.18 13.34
CA LYS A 198 -19.00 5.76 13.85
C LYS A 198 -19.25 6.30 15.26
N ALA A 199 -18.25 6.27 16.14
CA ALA A 199 -18.34 6.85 17.48
C ALA A 199 -18.57 8.37 17.42
N ARG A 200 -17.86 9.09 16.55
CA ARG A 200 -18.07 10.53 16.33
C ARG A 200 -19.49 10.84 15.87
N GLN A 201 -20.03 10.05 14.95
CA GLN A 201 -21.42 10.19 14.50
C GLN A 201 -22.42 9.86 15.63
N GLY A 202 -22.14 8.85 16.46
CA GLY A 202 -22.92 8.51 17.65
C GLY A 202 -22.96 9.66 18.67
N ASN A 203 -21.80 10.22 19.01
CA ASN A 203 -21.70 11.35 19.95
C ASN A 203 -22.45 12.60 19.43
N ALA A 204 -22.40 12.84 18.11
CA ALA A 204 -23.17 13.93 17.49
C ALA A 204 -24.68 13.69 17.57
N PHE A 205 -25.14 12.44 17.48
CA PHE A 205 -26.54 12.08 17.67
C PHE A 205 -26.97 12.24 19.14
N GLU A 206 -26.19 11.73 20.08
CA GLU A 206 -26.44 11.92 21.53
C GLU A 206 -26.52 13.40 21.88
N GLY A 207 -25.62 14.23 21.35
CA GLY A 207 -25.66 15.68 21.53
C GLY A 207 -26.96 16.32 21.02
N ARG A 208 -27.52 15.86 19.90
CA ARG A 208 -28.82 16.35 19.40
C ARG A 208 -29.98 15.91 20.28
N VAL A 209 -29.96 14.67 20.77
CA VAL A 209 -30.99 14.16 21.69
C VAL A 209 -30.95 14.92 23.00
N ASP A 210 -29.76 15.16 23.57
CA ASP A 210 -29.60 15.92 24.80
C ASP A 210 -30.04 17.38 24.63
N GLN A 211 -29.69 18.02 23.50
CA GLN A 211 -30.18 19.38 23.19
C GLN A 211 -31.70 19.45 23.07
N LYS A 212 -32.34 18.46 22.45
CA LYS A 212 -33.81 18.38 22.36
C LYS A 212 -34.43 18.23 23.74
N ARG A 213 -33.91 17.32 24.56
CA ARG A 213 -34.35 17.09 25.94
C ARG A 213 -34.24 18.37 26.78
N ARG A 214 -33.08 19.04 26.76
CA ARG A 214 -32.89 20.33 27.47
C ARG A 214 -33.84 21.42 27.00
N ARG A 215 -34.20 21.44 25.71
CA ARG A 215 -35.17 22.41 25.17
C ARG A 215 -36.59 22.13 25.69
N GLU A 216 -36.98 20.86 25.74
CA GLU A 216 -38.27 20.43 26.30
C GLU A 216 -38.35 20.73 27.80
N GLU A 217 -37.31 20.39 28.57
CA GLU A 217 -37.20 20.72 30.00
C GLU A 217 -37.27 22.23 30.24
N ARG A 218 -36.56 23.04 29.43
CA ARG A 218 -36.64 24.51 29.52
C ARG A 218 -38.05 25.02 29.20
N LYS A 219 -38.72 24.44 28.19
CA LYS A 219 -40.09 24.84 27.83
C LYS A 219 -41.05 24.51 28.97
N ALA A 220 -40.99 23.28 29.50
CA ALA A 220 -41.83 22.84 30.60
C ALA A 220 -41.64 23.69 31.86
N ARG A 221 -40.39 24.03 32.22
CA ARG A 221 -40.12 24.91 33.36
C ARG A 221 -40.67 26.33 33.16
N VAL A 222 -40.55 26.89 31.96
CA VAL A 222 -41.14 28.21 31.65
C VAL A 222 -42.67 28.13 31.73
N GLU A 223 -43.27 27.06 31.24
CA GLU A 223 -44.71 26.83 31.27
C GLU A 223 -45.24 26.66 32.70
N GLU A 224 -44.48 26.02 33.60
CA GLU A 224 -44.80 25.89 35.03
C GLU A 224 -44.61 27.20 35.81
N GLU A 225 -43.59 28.00 35.48
CA GLU A 225 -43.31 29.28 36.15
C GLU A 225 -44.16 30.46 35.63
N MET A 226 -44.94 30.27 34.56
CA MET A 226 -45.76 31.35 34.00
C MET A 226 -47.04 31.57 34.84
N PRO A 227 -47.22 32.77 35.44
CA PRO A 227 -48.47 33.09 36.13
C PRO A 227 -49.63 33.17 35.12
N GLU A 228 -50.82 32.74 35.55
CA GLU A 228 -52.04 32.85 34.75
C GLU A 228 -52.29 34.32 34.36
N ASP A 229 -52.56 34.55 33.08
CA ASP A 229 -52.77 35.89 32.54
C ASP A 229 -54.11 36.46 33.09
N PRO A 230 -54.08 37.54 33.88
CA PRO A 230 -55.28 38.11 34.47
C PRO A 230 -56.25 38.72 33.44
N LEU A 231 -55.86 38.86 32.17
CA LEU A 231 -56.70 39.36 31.09
C LEU A 231 -57.15 38.25 30.11
N ALA A 232 -56.91 36.97 30.42
CA ALA A 232 -57.20 35.85 29.52
C ALA A 232 -58.67 35.79 29.07
N ASP A 233 -59.62 36.18 29.93
CA ASP A 233 -61.06 36.15 29.67
C ASP A 233 -61.61 37.48 29.07
N VAL A 234 -60.77 38.48 28.80
CA VAL A 234 -61.23 39.84 28.44
C VAL A 234 -61.74 39.95 26.99
N PHE A 235 -61.46 38.96 26.15
CA PHE A 235 -61.79 38.98 24.71
C PHE A 235 -62.56 37.75 24.22
N GLU A 236 -63.26 37.03 25.09
CA GLU A 236 -64.31 36.07 24.66
C GLU A 236 -65.59 36.76 24.16
#